data_AF-A0A0E9MIV9-F1
#
_entry.id   AF-A0A0E9MIV9-F1
#
_cell.length_a   1.000
_cell.length_b   1.000
_cell.length_c   1.000
_cell.angle_alpha   90.00
_cell.angle_beta   90.00
_cell.angle_gamma   90.00
#
_symmetry.space_group_name_H-M   'P 1'
#
loop_
_entity.id
_entity.type
_entity.pdbx_description
1 polymer ?
#
loop_
_entity_poly.entity_id
_entity_poly.type
_entity_poly.pdbx_seq_one_letter_code
_entity_poly.pdbx_strand_id
1 'polypeptide(L)'
;MAETDAGIAHATGLFASLCNFAATLSGVAQTRLELLANEVEEEKLRFAQLLLFGSIALFCLAMGSVFLVIFVTILLWDSHRLLVLGGFAVLFFSLGGVAVVMFRARASAGSRLFATSLAELGKDRQQLLP
;
A
#
# COMPACT_ATOMS: atom_id res chain seq x y z
N MET A 1 -29.06 56.57 -9.45
CA MET A 1 -28.71 56.09 -8.09
C MET A 1 -29.32 54.71 -7.78
N ALA A 2 -30.37 54.25 -8.49
CA ALA A 2 -30.98 52.93 -8.30
C ALA A 2 -30.25 51.76 -9.01
N GLU A 3 -29.45 52.02 -10.05
CA GLU A 3 -28.75 50.99 -10.85
C GLU A 3 -27.51 50.41 -10.14
N THR A 4 -26.85 51.19 -9.28
CA THR A 4 -25.67 50.77 -8.52
C THR A 4 -26.00 49.84 -7.35
N ASP A 5 -27.21 49.94 -6.80
CA ASP A 5 -27.68 49.13 -5.66
C ASP A 5 -27.98 47.68 -6.09
N ALA A 6 -28.53 47.50 -7.29
CA ALA A 6 -28.82 46.20 -7.88
C ALA A 6 -27.56 45.36 -8.19
N GLY A 7 -26.47 46.02 -8.63
CA GLY A 7 -25.19 45.35 -8.92
C GLY A 7 -24.50 44.81 -7.67
N ILE A 8 -24.57 45.54 -6.54
CA ILE A 8 -23.98 45.12 -5.26
C ILE A 8 -24.81 44.00 -4.61
N ALA A 9 -26.14 44.05 -4.71
CA ALA A 9 -27.02 42.98 -4.25
C ALA A 9 -26.76 41.66 -4.98
N HIS A 10 -26.55 41.70 -6.30
CA HIS A 10 -26.27 40.50 -7.11
C HIS A 10 -24.88 39.91 -6.82
N ALA A 11 -23.86 40.74 -6.61
CA ALA A 11 -22.52 40.29 -6.23
C ALA A 11 -22.52 39.63 -4.83
N THR A 12 -23.28 40.20 -3.89
CA THR A 12 -23.44 39.66 -2.53
C THR A 12 -24.15 38.30 -2.54
N GLY A 13 -25.18 38.13 -3.38
CA GLY A 13 -25.88 36.86 -3.56
C GLY A 13 -25.00 35.75 -4.16
N LEU A 14 -24.14 36.09 -5.13
CA LEU A 14 -23.18 35.14 -5.71
C LEU A 14 -22.16 34.67 -4.67
N PHE A 15 -21.63 35.59 -3.87
CA PHE A 15 -20.65 35.29 -2.83
C PHE A 15 -21.26 34.40 -1.73
N ALA A 16 -22.50 34.66 -1.34
CA ALA A 16 -23.25 33.83 -0.40
C ALA A 16 -23.49 32.41 -0.94
N SER A 17 -23.80 32.27 -2.24
CA SER A 17 -23.95 30.96 -2.89
C SER A 17 -22.63 30.17 -2.89
N LEU A 18 -21.50 30.83 -3.14
CA LEU A 18 -20.17 30.22 -3.10
C LEU A 18 -19.78 29.75 -1.69
N CYS A 19 -20.05 30.57 -0.67
CA CYS A 19 -19.84 30.20 0.73
C CYS A 19 -20.72 29.01 1.14
N ASN A 20 -21.98 28.96 0.69
CA ASN A 20 -22.88 27.85 0.99
C ASN A 20 -22.44 26.56 0.27
N PHE A 21 -21.93 26.69 -0.95
CA PHE A 21 -21.37 25.57 -1.71
C PHE A 21 -20.10 25.01 -1.04
N ALA A 22 -19.20 25.89 -0.57
CA ALA A 22 -18.02 25.50 0.19
C ALA A 22 -18.38 24.83 1.53
N ALA A 23 -19.39 25.33 2.24
CA ALA A 23 -19.88 24.70 3.48
C ALA A 23 -20.46 23.30 3.21
N THR A 24 -21.22 23.15 2.12
CA THR A 24 -21.79 21.86 1.71
C THR A 24 -20.71 20.87 1.28
N LEU A 25 -19.72 21.33 0.51
CA LEU A 25 -18.54 20.54 0.13
C LEU A 25 -17.74 20.09 1.36
N SER A 26 -17.53 20.96 2.35
CA SER A 26 -16.87 20.60 3.61
C SER A 26 -17.63 19.52 4.37
N GLY A 27 -18.97 19.60 4.43
CA GLY A 27 -19.80 18.56 5.06
C GLY A 27 -19.75 17.21 4.34
N VAL A 28 -19.76 17.24 3.00
CA VAL A 28 -19.64 16.02 2.17
C VAL A 28 -18.22 15.43 2.25
N ALA A 29 -17.19 16.28 2.32
CA ALA A 29 -15.82 15.85 2.48
C ALA A 29 -15.58 15.21 3.86
N GLN A 30 -16.13 15.78 4.93
CA GLN A 30 -16.03 15.20 6.28
C GLN A 30 -16.60 13.78 6.34
N THR A 31 -17.81 13.57 5.81
CA THR A 31 -18.46 12.25 5.82
C THR A 31 -17.74 11.22 4.94
N ARG A 32 -17.20 11.64 3.79
CA ARG A 32 -16.40 10.72 2.95
C ARG A 32 -15.01 10.46 3.52
N LEU A 33 -14.39 11.42 4.21
CA LEU A 33 -13.13 11.23 4.90
C LEU A 33 -13.28 10.29 6.10
N GLU A 34 -14.39 10.36 6.84
CA GLU A 34 -14.71 9.37 7.89
C GLU A 34 -14.86 7.96 7.32
N LEU A 35 -15.56 7.81 6.19
CA LEU A 35 -15.69 6.51 5.51
C LEU A 35 -14.35 6.02 4.97
N LEU A 36 -13.56 6.87 4.30
CA LEU A 36 -12.23 6.50 3.80
C LEU A 36 -11.25 6.19 4.93
N ALA A 37 -11.28 6.92 6.04
CA ALA A 37 -10.45 6.66 7.20
C ALA A 37 -10.77 5.28 7.80
N ASN A 38 -12.06 4.96 7.91
CA ASN A 38 -12.54 3.67 8.41
C ASN A 38 -12.16 2.52 7.46
N GLU A 39 -12.34 2.68 6.15
CA GLU A 39 -11.95 1.68 5.13
C GLU A 39 -10.43 1.45 5.11
N VAL A 40 -9.62 2.52 5.23
CA VAL A 40 -8.15 2.42 5.31
C VAL A 40 -7.71 1.67 6.56
N GLU A 41 -8.36 1.89 7.70
CA GLU A 41 -8.05 1.21 8.95
C GLU A 41 -8.39 -0.28 8.89
N GLU A 42 -9.54 -0.61 8.33
CA GLU A 42 -9.97 -2.00 8.12
C GLU A 42 -9.07 -2.75 7.14
N GLU A 43 -8.71 -2.12 6.03
CA GLU A 43 -7.82 -2.72 5.03
C GLU A 43 -6.38 -2.86 5.55
N LYS A 44 -5.90 -1.90 6.36
CA LYS A 44 -4.60 -2.02 7.05
C LYS A 44 -4.55 -3.22 7.98
N LEU A 45 -5.58 -3.46 8.78
CA LEU A 45 -5.65 -4.62 9.66
C LEU A 45 -5.62 -5.93 8.85
N ARG A 46 -6.39 -5.99 7.75
CA ARG A 46 -6.40 -7.16 6.86
C ARG A 46 -5.02 -7.42 6.23
N PHE A 47 -4.35 -6.38 5.74
CA PHE A 47 -2.98 -6.49 5.22
C PHE A 47 -1.98 -6.88 6.30
N ALA A 48 -2.06 -6.29 7.50
CA ALA A 48 -1.18 -6.63 8.61
C ALA A 48 -1.35 -8.10 9.03
N GLN A 49 -2.58 -8.58 9.10
CA GLN A 49 -2.89 -9.98 9.38
C GLN A 49 -2.35 -10.91 8.30
N LEU A 50 -2.53 -10.57 7.02
CA LEU A 50 -2.00 -11.34 5.90
C LEU A 50 -0.47 -11.37 5.90
N LEU A 51 0.19 -10.25 6.23
CA LEU A 51 1.64 -10.15 6.37
C LEU A 51 2.14 -10.99 7.56
N LEU A 52 1.43 -10.96 8.69
CA LEU A 52 1.78 -11.77 9.86
C LEU A 52 1.70 -13.26 9.55
N PHE A 53 0.55 -13.75 9.08
CA PHE A 53 0.37 -15.16 8.72
C PHE A 53 1.28 -15.58 7.57
N GLY A 54 1.47 -14.71 6.56
CA GLY A 54 2.41 -14.94 5.47
C GLY A 54 3.86 -15.07 5.97
N SER A 55 4.28 -14.23 6.93
CA SER A 55 5.61 -14.31 7.54
C SER A 55 5.80 -15.60 8.34
N ILE A 56 4.79 -15.99 9.13
CA ILE A 56 4.81 -17.25 9.89
C ILE A 56 4.90 -18.45 8.94
N ALA A 57 4.11 -18.47 7.86
CA ALA A 57 4.12 -19.53 6.87
C ALA A 57 5.49 -19.62 6.16
N LEU A 58 6.06 -18.49 5.74
CA LEU A 58 7.39 -18.44 5.12
C LEU A 58 8.47 -18.92 6.08
N PHE A 59 8.42 -18.52 7.35
CA PHE A 59 9.35 -18.99 8.37
C PHE A 59 9.26 -20.51 8.58
N CYS A 60 8.05 -21.04 8.70
CA CYS A 60 7.81 -22.48 8.84
C CYS A 60 8.34 -23.27 7.63
N LEU A 61 8.07 -22.79 6.40
CA LEU A 61 8.59 -23.39 5.17
C LEU A 61 10.12 -23.34 5.11
N ALA A 62 10.74 -22.22 5.49
CA ALA A 62 12.20 -22.11 5.54
C ALA A 62 12.81 -23.14 6.50
N MET A 63 12.25 -23.24 7.72
CA MET A 63 12.70 -24.20 8.72
C MET A 63 12.49 -25.66 8.26
N GLY A 64 11.32 -25.97 7.71
CA GLY A 64 11.02 -27.29 7.14
C GLY A 64 11.94 -27.65 5.99
N SER A 65 12.30 -26.67 5.15
CA SER A 65 13.26 -26.87 4.06
C SER A 65 14.66 -27.21 4.61
N VAL A 66 15.13 -26.52 5.67
CA VAL A 66 16.40 -26.87 6.34
C VAL A 66 16.38 -28.29 6.88
N PHE A 67 15.31 -28.69 7.57
CA PHE A 67 15.18 -30.08 8.04
C PHE A 67 15.15 -31.09 6.90
N LEU A 68 14.48 -30.78 5.79
CA LEU A 68 14.43 -31.64 4.61
C LEU A 68 15.81 -31.82 3.97
N VAL A 69 16.61 -30.74 3.88
CA VAL A 69 18.01 -30.82 3.44
C VAL A 69 18.81 -31.75 4.33
N ILE A 70 18.71 -31.60 5.66
CA ILE A 70 19.43 -32.44 6.62
C ILE A 70 18.99 -33.90 6.48
N PHE A 71 17.69 -34.16 6.41
CA PHE A 71 17.12 -35.50 6.25
C PHE A 71 17.64 -36.18 4.97
N VAL A 72 17.59 -35.48 3.84
CA VAL A 72 18.10 -36.01 2.56
C VAL A 72 19.62 -36.18 2.59
N THR A 73 20.34 -35.28 3.27
CA THR A 73 21.78 -35.40 3.47
C THR A 73 22.14 -36.66 4.24
N ILE A 74 21.43 -36.97 5.34
CA ILE A 74 21.62 -38.20 6.11
C ILE A 74 21.25 -39.42 5.25
N LEU A 75 20.16 -39.36 4.49
CA LEU A 75 19.67 -40.47 3.67
C LEU A 75 20.63 -40.85 2.53
N LEU A 76 21.32 -39.88 1.92
CA LEU A 76 22.24 -40.10 0.77
C LEU A 76 23.74 -40.02 1.14
N TRP A 77 24.06 -39.95 2.43
CA TRP A 77 25.41 -39.66 2.95
C TRP A 77 26.49 -40.68 2.54
N ASP A 78 26.10 -41.92 2.22
CA ASP A 78 27.05 -43.02 2.02
C ASP A 78 27.82 -42.93 0.68
N SER A 79 27.26 -42.34 -0.37
CA SER A 79 27.89 -42.37 -1.71
C SER A 79 28.00 -41.03 -2.45
N HIS A 80 27.20 -40.00 -2.11
CA HIS A 80 27.08 -38.80 -2.95
C HIS A 80 27.00 -37.48 -2.16
N ARG A 81 27.80 -37.33 -1.09
CA ARG A 81 27.77 -36.16 -0.18
C ARG A 81 27.85 -34.79 -0.88
N LEU A 82 28.72 -34.65 -1.88
CA LEU A 82 28.94 -33.40 -2.62
C LEU A 82 27.76 -33.04 -3.56
N LEU A 83 27.12 -34.02 -4.20
CA LEU A 83 25.97 -33.76 -5.09
C LEU A 83 24.73 -33.33 -4.31
N VAL A 84 24.50 -33.94 -3.15
CA VAL A 84 23.37 -33.59 -2.28
C VAL A 84 23.54 -32.15 -1.77
N LEU A 85 24.72 -31.84 -1.25
CA LEU A 85 25.01 -30.51 -0.72
C LEU A 85 24.98 -29.42 -1.82
N GLY A 86 25.59 -29.70 -2.97
CA GLY A 86 25.59 -28.79 -4.12
C GLY A 86 24.20 -28.58 -4.72
N GLY A 87 23.40 -29.65 -4.84
CA GLY A 87 22.03 -29.58 -5.35
C GLY A 87 21.12 -28.73 -4.45
N PHE A 88 21.20 -28.93 -3.14
CA PHE A 88 20.45 -28.09 -2.20
C PHE A 88 20.96 -26.65 -2.16
N ALA A 89 22.27 -26.42 -2.26
CA ALA A 89 22.79 -25.06 -2.35
C ALA A 89 22.21 -24.31 -3.55
N VAL A 90 22.27 -24.90 -4.75
CA VAL A 90 21.71 -24.28 -5.97
C VAL A 90 20.20 -24.08 -5.84
N LEU A 91 19.47 -25.07 -5.32
CA LEU A 91 18.02 -24.98 -5.13
C LEU A 91 17.62 -23.86 -4.15
N PHE A 92 18.29 -23.76 -3.00
CA PHE A 92 17.99 -22.70 -2.03
C PHE A 92 18.41 -21.32 -2.52
N PHE A 93 19.56 -21.19 -3.18
CA PHE A 93 20.00 -19.90 -3.74
C PHE A 93 19.07 -19.42 -4.86
N SER A 94 18.59 -20.33 -5.72
CA SER A 94 17.62 -19.99 -6.76
C SER A 94 16.26 -19.59 -6.18
N LEU A 95 15.70 -20.36 -5.23
CA LEU A 95 14.46 -19.99 -4.54
C LEU A 95 14.59 -18.64 -3.82
N GLY A 96 15.68 -18.45 -3.09
CA GLY A 96 15.98 -17.20 -2.40
C GLY A 96 16.10 -16.01 -3.36
N GLY A 97 16.78 -16.20 -4.50
CA GLY A 97 16.90 -15.19 -5.55
C GLY A 97 15.55 -14.78 -6.13
N VAL A 98 14.70 -15.76 -6.48
CA VAL A 98 13.33 -15.48 -6.98
C VAL A 98 12.49 -14.74 -5.93
N ALA A 99 12.57 -15.16 -4.66
CA ALA A 99 11.86 -14.49 -3.57
C ALA A 99 12.30 -13.02 -3.40
N VAL A 100 13.61 -12.73 -3.49
CA VAL A 100 14.14 -11.35 -3.45
C VAL A 100 13.64 -10.53 -4.64
N VAL A 101 13.64 -11.08 -5.85
CA VAL A 101 13.13 -10.38 -7.05
C VAL A 101 11.65 -10.06 -6.90
N MET A 102 10.83 -11.04 -6.47
CA MET A 102 9.40 -10.83 -6.23
C MET A 102 9.14 -9.81 -5.13
N PHE A 103 9.89 -9.87 -4.03
CA PHE A 103 9.78 -8.91 -2.93
C PHE A 103 10.10 -7.50 -3.40
N ARG A 104 11.19 -7.30 -4.16
CA ARG A 104 11.56 -6.00 -4.74
C ARG A 104 10.51 -5.47 -5.70
N ALA A 105 9.97 -6.33 -6.57
CA ALA A 105 8.91 -5.96 -7.49
C ALA A 105 7.66 -5.45 -6.74
N ARG A 106 7.22 -6.17 -5.70
CA ARG A 106 6.06 -5.78 -4.89
C ARG A 106 6.30 -4.55 -4.01
N ALA A 107 7.48 -4.43 -3.40
CA ALA A 107 7.84 -3.27 -2.58
C ALA A 107 7.85 -1.96 -3.39
N SER A 108 8.27 -2.02 -4.66
CA SER A 108 8.28 -0.85 -5.56
C SER A 108 6.88 -0.42 -6.05
N ALA A 109 5.90 -1.32 -6.05
CA ALA A 109 4.54 -1.03 -6.49
C ALA A 109 3.73 -0.27 -5.43
N GLY A 110 3.91 -0.60 -4.14
CA GLY A 110 3.20 0.04 -3.03
C GLY A 110 3.57 1.52 -2.82
N SER A 111 4.83 1.89 -3.02
CA SER A 111 5.27 3.30 -2.88
C SER A 111 4.74 4.20 -3.99
N ARG A 112 4.54 3.66 -5.20
CA ARG A 112 4.04 4.41 -6.36
C ARG A 112 2.59 4.88 -6.18
N LEU A 113 1.71 4.03 -5.67
CA LEU A 113 0.29 4.38 -5.50
C LEU A 113 0.10 5.49 -4.44
N PHE A 114 0.78 5.38 -3.30
CA PHE A 114 0.76 6.44 -2.27
C PHE A 114 1.42 7.73 -2.75
N ALA A 115 2.56 7.66 -3.45
CA ALA A 115 3.23 8.83 -3.98
C ALA A 115 2.38 9.56 -5.04
N THR A 116 1.67 8.82 -5.89
CA THR A 116 0.75 9.40 -6.88
C THR A 116 -0.45 10.05 -6.20
N SER A 117 -1.08 9.41 -5.21
CA SER A 117 -2.17 10.06 -4.45
C SER A 117 -1.70 11.28 -3.65
N LEU A 118 -0.51 11.25 -3.05
CA LEU A 118 0.05 12.43 -2.36
C LEU A 118 0.34 13.58 -3.34
N ALA A 119 0.80 13.25 -4.55
CA ALA A 119 1.06 14.23 -5.60
C ALA A 119 -0.23 14.86 -6.14
N GLU A 120 -1.30 14.08 -6.27
CA GLU A 120 -2.64 14.59 -6.63
C GLU A 120 -3.22 15.48 -5.51
N LEU A 121 -3.09 15.09 -4.24
CA LEU A 121 -3.47 15.94 -3.08
C LEU A 121 -2.68 17.26 -3.00
N GLY A 122 -1.41 17.26 -3.43
CA GLY A 122 -0.58 18.46 -3.52
C GLY A 122 -1.07 19.45 -4.59
N LYS A 123 -1.63 18.95 -5.69
CA LYS A 123 -2.21 19.79 -6.77
C LYS A 123 -3.50 20.48 -6.32
N ASP A 124 -4.39 19.76 -5.63
CA ASP A 124 -5.62 20.35 -5.08
C ASP A 124 -5.31 21.43 -4.03
N ARG A 125 -4.25 21.25 -3.23
CA ARG A 125 -3.74 22.27 -2.30
C ARG A 125 -3.22 23.53 -3.00
N GLN A 126 -2.62 23.39 -4.17
CA GLN A 126 -2.14 24.53 -4.96
C GLN A 126 -3.28 25.30 -5.64
N GLN A 127 -4.42 24.66 -5.92
CA GLN A 127 -5.60 25.35 -6.46
C GLN A 127 -6.47 26.03 -5.39
N LEU A 128 -6.31 25.64 -4.12
CA LEU A 128 -7.04 26.22 -2.98
C LEU A 128 -6.32 27.37 -2.27
N LEU A 129 -5.04 27.62 -2.59
CA LEU A 129 -4.32 28.82 -2.18
C LEU A 129 -4.31 29.81 -3.36
N PRO A 130 -5.19 30.83 -3.37
CA PRO A 130 -5.19 31.88 -4.39
C PRO A 130 -3.92 32.73 -4.38
#